data_AF-A0A381RBJ1-F1
#
_entry.id   AF-A0A381RBJ1-F1
#
_cell.length_a   1.000
_cell.length_b   1.000
_cell.length_c   1.000
_cell.angle_alpha   90.00
_cell.angle_beta   90.00
_cell.angle_gamma   90.00
#
_symmetry.space_group_name_H-M   'P 1'
#
loop_
_entity.id
_entity.type
_entity.pdbx_description
1 polymer ?
#
loop_
_entity_poly.entity_id
_entity_poly.type
_entity_poly.pdbx_seq_one_letter_code
_entity_poly.pdbx_strand_id
1 'polypeptide(L)' 'MDKNMLKEVAKADSKMKISTIVGTAIANKALKNKVKKVVFDRNGYPYHGRVKAVADAAREAGLEF' A
#
# COMPACT_ATOMS: atom_id res chain seq x y z
N MET A 1 13.91 -1.50 7.14
CA MET A 1 13.10 -1.61 5.90
C MET A 1 13.23 -3.02 5.38
N ASP A 2 12.11 -3.69 5.11
CA ASP A 2 12.08 -5.11 4.70
C ASP A 2 12.77 -5.29 3.33
N LYS A 3 13.95 -5.93 3.31
CA LYS A 3 14.80 -6.09 2.12
C LYS A 3 14.11 -6.78 0.93
N ASN A 4 12.99 -7.47 1.16
CA ASN A 4 12.25 -8.18 0.12
C ASN A 4 11.44 -7.23 -0.78
N MET A 5 10.92 -6.14 -0.20
CA MET A 5 10.10 -5.15 -0.92
C MET A 5 10.91 -4.31 -1.91
N LEU A 6 12.15 -3.97 -1.55
CA LEU A 6 13.04 -3.16 -2.39
C LEU A 6 13.34 -3.85 -3.73
N LYS A 7 13.36 -5.18 -3.77
CA LYS A 7 13.59 -5.94 -5.01
C LYS A 7 12.39 -5.90 -5.97
N GLU A 8 11.17 -5.91 -5.45
CA GLU A 8 9.97 -5.84 -6.29
C GLU A 8 9.71 -4.42 -6.80
N VAL A 9 9.96 -3.41 -5.96
CA VAL A 9 9.91 -2.00 -6.36
C VAL A 9 10.94 -1.69 -7.45
N ALA A 10 12.14 -2.25 -7.36
CA ALA A 10 13.19 -2.07 -8.37
C ALA A 10 12.88 -2.75 -9.72
N LYS A 11 12.00 -3.75 -9.74
CA LYS A 11 11.54 -4.44 -10.96
C LYS A 11 10.28 -3.82 -11.57
N ALA A 12 9.62 -2.90 -10.89
CA ALA A 12 8.35 -2.37 -11.34
C ALA A 12 8.53 -1.27 -12.39
N ASP A 13 7.99 -1.49 -13.58
CA ASP A 13 8.08 -0.55 -14.73
C ASP A 13 7.36 0.79 -14.50
N SER A 14 6.48 0.90 -13.50
CA SER A 14 5.68 2.10 -13.29
C SER A 14 5.49 2.43 -11.81
N LYS A 15 5.51 3.74 -11.51
CA LYS A 15 5.26 4.30 -10.17
C LYS A 15 3.90 3.90 -9.61
N MET A 16 2.93 3.54 -10.47
CA MET A 16 1.63 3.03 -10.04
C MET A 16 1.72 1.60 -9.52
N LYS A 17 2.43 0.69 -10.19
CA LYS A 17 2.69 -0.68 -9.71
C LYS A 17 3.44 -0.68 -8.37
N ILE A 18 4.42 0.23 -8.23
CA ILE A 18 5.15 0.43 -6.97
C ILE A 18 4.17 0.79 -5.84
N SER A 19 3.21 1.67 -6.12
CA SER A 19 2.21 2.11 -5.14
C SER A 19 1.32 0.95 -4.68
N THR A 20 0.91 0.08 -5.60
CA THR A 20 0.14 -1.13 -5.31
C THR A 20 0.92 -2.09 -4.41
N ILE A 21 2.18 -2.40 -4.76
CA ILE A 21 3.06 -3.28 -3.97
C ILE A 21 3.24 -2.76 -2.54
N VAL A 22 3.45 -1.45 -2.39
CA VAL A 22 3.58 -0.80 -1.09
C VAL A 22 2.29 -0.91 -0.28
N GLY A 23 1.12 -0.65 -0.89
CA GLY A 23 -0.18 -0.76 -0.23
C GLY A 23 -0.46 -2.16 0.32
N THR A 24 -0.30 -3.19 -0.53
CA THR A 24 -0.50 -4.59 -0.15
C THR A 24 0.43 -5.02 0.99
N ALA A 25 1.69 -4.60 0.97
CA ALA A 25 2.62 -5.00 2.02
C ALA A 25 2.39 -4.30 3.35
N ILE A 26 1.98 -3.03 3.34
CA ILE A 26 1.56 -2.32 4.55
C ILE A 26 0.36 -3.05 5.17
N ALA A 27 -0.62 -3.43 4.35
CA ALA A 27 -1.77 -4.21 4.80
C ALA A 27 -1.39 -5.55 5.41
N ASN A 28 -0.57 -6.34 4.71
CA ASN A 28 -0.08 -7.61 5.24
C ASN A 28 0.67 -7.45 6.57
N LYS A 29 1.45 -6.37 6.72
CA LYS A 29 2.18 -6.07 7.96
C LYS A 29 1.23 -5.64 9.07
N ALA A 30 0.22 -4.83 8.76
CA ALA A 30 -0.80 -4.41 9.72
C ALA A 30 -1.63 -5.62 10.20
N LEU A 31 -2.06 -6.49 9.28
CA LEU A 31 -2.78 -7.72 9.62
C LEU A 31 -1.95 -8.67 10.48
N LYS A 32 -0.65 -8.83 10.19
CA LYS A 32 0.28 -9.58 11.05
C LYS A 32 0.34 -9.02 12.47
N ASN A 33 0.25 -7.70 12.60
CA ASN A 33 0.19 -7.01 13.89
C ASN A 33 -1.24 -6.91 14.48
N LYS A 34 -2.22 -7.63 13.91
CA LYS A 34 -3.64 -7.63 14.32
C LYS A 34 -4.33 -6.26 14.22
N VAL A 35 -3.83 -5.38 13.36
CA VAL A 35 -4.44 -4.08 13.06
C VAL A 35 -5.34 -4.23 11.83
N LYS A 36 -6.66 -4.10 12.02
CA LYS A 36 -7.67 -4.21 10.95
C LYS A 36 -8.24 -2.86 10.53
N LYS A 37 -8.72 -2.07 11.50
CA LYS A 37 -9.25 -0.73 11.24
C LYS A 37 -8.16 0.31 11.32
N VAL A 38 -7.97 1.06 10.24
CA VAL A 38 -7.06 2.21 10.18
C VAL A 38 -7.76 3.38 9.52
N VAL A 39 -7.11 4.54 9.49
CA VAL A 39 -7.55 5.69 8.72
C VAL A 39 -6.49 5.96 7.67
N PHE A 40 -6.89 6.04 6.40
CA PHE A 40 -5.98 6.39 5.32
C PHE A 40 -5.88 7.91 5.18
N ASP A 41 -4.78 8.46 5.71
CA ASP A 41 -4.48 9.88 5.55
C ASP A 41 -3.82 10.16 4.20
N ARG A 42 -4.50 10.97 3.41
CA ARG A 42 -4.06 11.42 2.08
C ARG A 42 -3.28 12.73 2.12
N ASN A 43 -3.09 13.35 3.29
CA ASN A 43 -2.27 14.54 3.52
C ASN A 43 -2.50 15.69 2.51
N GLY A 44 -3.76 15.90 2.12
CA GLY A 44 -4.14 16.95 1.14
C GLY A 44 -3.91 16.60 -0.34
N TYR A 45 -3.34 15.43 -0.68
CA TYR A 45 -3.23 14.99 -2.07
C TYR A 45 -4.58 14.54 -2.63
N PRO A 46 -4.86 14.81 -3.92
CA PRO A 46 -6.08 14.32 -4.57
C PRO A 46 -6.08 12.78 -4.58
N TYR A 47 -7.25 12.20 -4.31
CA TYR A 47 -7.44 10.76 -4.35
C TYR A 47 -7.46 10.26 -5.81
N HIS A 48 -6.27 10.20 -6.40
CA HIS A 48 -6.09 9.84 -7.79
C HIS A 48 -4.72 9.18 -8.01
N GLY A 49 -4.60 8.46 -9.13
CA GLY A 49 -3.36 7.83 -9.57
C GLY A 49 -2.74 6.94 -8.49
N ARG A 50 -1.60 7.37 -7.95
CA ARG A 50 -0.81 6.63 -6.96
C ARG A 50 -1.53 6.49 -5.62
N VAL A 51 -2.14 7.56 -5.12
CA VAL A 51 -2.83 7.56 -3.82
C VAL A 51 -3.97 6.55 -3.82
N LYS A 52 -4.75 6.54 -4.91
CA LYS A 52 -5.79 5.54 -5.14
C LYS A 52 -5.21 4.12 -5.23
N ALA A 53 -4.13 3.93 -5.99
CA ALA A 53 -3.50 2.61 -6.12
C ALA A 53 -2.97 2.03 -4.79
N VAL A 54 -2.44 2.86 -3.87
CA VAL A 54 -2.07 2.40 -2.52
C VAL A 54 -3.31 1.99 -1.73
N ALA A 55 -4.36 2.81 -1.76
CA ALA A 55 -5.57 2.59 -1.00
C ALA A 55 -6.33 1.34 -1.45
N ASP A 56 -6.53 1.16 -2.75
CA ASP A 56 -7.19 -0.03 -3.30
C ASP A 56 -6.40 -1.30 -2.94
N ALA A 57 -5.07 -1.28 -3.14
CA ALA A 57 -4.21 -2.42 -2.82
C ALA A 57 -4.19 -2.79 -1.34
N ALA A 58 -4.27 -1.80 -0.45
CA ALA A 58 -4.34 -2.01 0.99
C ALA A 58 -5.71 -2.55 1.41
N ARG A 59 -6.81 -2.11 0.79
CA ARG A 59 -8.16 -2.66 1.01
C ARG A 59 -8.29 -4.10 0.53
N GLU A 60 -7.81 -4.41 -0.67
CA GLU A 60 -7.84 -5.78 -1.21
C GLU A 60 -7.05 -6.76 -0.33
N ALA A 61 -5.96 -6.27 0.28
CA ALA A 61 -5.17 -7.05 1.21
C ALA A 61 -5.81 -7.19 2.60
N GLY A 62 -6.99 -6.60 2.86
CA GLY A 62 -7.80 -6.83 4.06
C GLY A 62 -7.72 -5.77 5.16
N LEU A 63 -7.09 -4.62 4.90
CA LEU A 63 -7.21 -3.46 5.79
C LEU A 63 -8.58 -2.78 5.58
N GLU A 64 -9.24 -2.43 6.69
CA GLU A 64 -10.50 -1.68 6.68
C GLU A 64 -10.23 -0.20 6.99
N PHE A 65 -10.47 0.68 6.00
CA PHE A 65 -10.36 2.14 6.14
C PHE A 65 -11.11 2.91 5.04
#